data_AF-A0A3N5TCK9-F1
#
_entry.id   AF-A0A3N5TCK9-F1
#
_cell.length_a   1.000
_cell.length_b   1.000
_cell.length_c   1.000
_cell.angle_alpha   90.00
_cell.angle_beta   90.00
_cell.angle_gamma   90.00
#
_symmetry.space_group_name_H-M   'P 1'
#
loop_
_entity.id
_entity.type
_entity.pdbx_description
1 polymer ?
#
loop_
_entity_poly.entity_id
_entity_poly.type
_entity_poly.pdbx_seq_one_letter_code
_entity_poly.pdbx_strand_id
1 'polypeptide(L)'
;MADNPELDNTFAIHRGLAEFRDRQTELGFWGWEISQIKTQLKIMIGFTIPLNAFFISNDFFFLGTSGLLVLALACRGVFILSSLAMIILLSVKTTVRTILAAISVWVALSMSILATIDFTRPPGYIMNFISSAILVFAVYIFFPVQFWHKICLGIAYTCVNLSIIIFMKPDVTDLVKLAVYFAYLMVNFIGIVGSRNSNLRQRELFAALEREKETTEKIGKYAHALEKANSDLDACARIMANELKSGLTGIMGYTELLRGEKNEAPDDENKLAYLHKIEQAAQQLDATVDSLLDLSRSRKKDHPDRNRKDR
;
A
#
# COMPACT_ATOMS: atom_id res chain seq x y z
N MET A 1 -17.60 -13.73 -6.68
CA MET A 1 -17.00 -12.87 -5.65
C MET A 1 -18.07 -11.89 -5.22
N ALA A 2 -18.64 -12.05 -4.02
CA ALA A 2 -19.57 -11.06 -3.51
C ALA A 2 -18.73 -9.85 -3.08
N ASP A 3 -18.94 -8.71 -3.75
CA ASP A 3 -18.38 -7.42 -3.33
C ASP A 3 -18.79 -7.18 -1.87
N ASN A 4 -17.81 -6.97 -0.99
CA ASN A 4 -18.09 -6.58 0.39
C ASN A 4 -18.36 -5.07 0.41
N PRO A 5 -19.62 -4.63 0.54
CA PRO A 5 -19.98 -3.22 0.40
C PRO A 5 -19.34 -2.33 1.49
N GLU A 6 -18.95 -2.91 2.64
CA GLU A 6 -18.25 -2.18 3.70
C GLU A 6 -16.81 -1.80 3.31
N LEU A 7 -16.13 -2.70 2.58
CA LEU A 7 -14.78 -2.45 2.09
C LEU A 7 -14.79 -1.38 1.00
N ASP A 8 -15.79 -1.42 0.12
CA ASP A 8 -15.92 -0.41 -0.93
C ASP A 8 -16.22 0.99 -0.40
N ASN A 9 -16.94 1.08 0.73
CA ASN A 9 -17.14 2.36 1.40
C ASN A 9 -15.87 2.88 2.07
N THR A 10 -15.05 2.00 2.66
CA THR A 10 -13.80 2.38 3.33
C THR A 10 -12.78 2.99 2.34
N PHE A 11 -12.66 2.39 1.15
CA PHE A 11 -11.76 2.87 0.09
C PHE A 11 -12.42 3.86 -0.89
N ALA A 12 -13.55 4.46 -0.54
CA ALA A 12 -14.23 5.41 -1.42
C ALA A 12 -13.36 6.68 -1.63
N ILE A 13 -13.00 6.97 -2.88
CA ILE A 13 -12.17 8.12 -3.26
C ILE A 13 -13.04 9.34 -3.62
N HIS A 14 -12.77 10.48 -3.00
CA HIS A 14 -13.35 11.77 -3.40
C HIS A 14 -12.66 12.29 -4.67
N ARG A 15 -13.22 11.96 -5.85
CA ARG A 15 -12.65 12.26 -7.18
C ARG A 15 -12.29 13.74 -7.45
N GLY A 16 -12.92 14.69 -6.75
CA GLY A 16 -12.62 16.12 -6.88
C GLY A 16 -11.38 16.57 -6.10
N LEU A 17 -11.13 15.97 -4.93
CA LEU A 17 -9.95 16.28 -4.10
C LEU A 17 -8.80 15.31 -4.39
N ALA A 18 -9.11 14.19 -5.07
CA ALA A 18 -8.23 13.05 -5.26
C ALA A 18 -7.71 12.48 -3.93
N GLU A 19 -8.58 12.40 -2.91
CA GLU A 19 -8.28 11.92 -1.56
C GLU A 19 -9.28 10.83 -1.14
N PHE A 20 -8.92 9.93 -0.23
CA PHE A 20 -9.89 9.01 0.38
C PHE A 20 -10.91 9.79 1.23
N ARG A 21 -12.17 9.36 1.20
CA ARG A 21 -13.23 9.96 2.03
C ARG A 21 -13.00 9.71 3.52
N ASP A 22 -12.51 8.52 3.87
CA ASP A 22 -12.15 8.19 5.23
C ASP A 22 -10.74 8.72 5.57
N ARG A 23 -10.66 9.49 6.66
CA ARG A 23 -9.42 10.10 7.13
C ARG A 23 -8.44 9.08 7.69
N GLN A 24 -8.91 7.98 8.26
CA GLN A 24 -8.01 6.93 8.77
C GLN A 24 -7.33 6.20 7.61
N THR A 25 -8.10 5.84 6.59
CA THR A 25 -7.60 5.25 5.34
C THR A 25 -6.60 6.17 4.64
N GLU A 26 -6.88 7.48 4.56
CA GLU A 26 -5.94 8.47 4.01
C GLU A 26 -4.63 8.53 4.82
N LEU A 27 -4.70 8.49 6.16
CA LEU A 27 -3.50 8.43 6.99
C LEU A 27 -2.72 7.11 6.82
N GLY A 28 -3.42 5.99 6.62
CA GLY A 28 -2.84 4.70 6.29
C GLY A 28 -2.09 4.72 4.95
N PHE A 29 -2.70 5.32 3.92
CA PHE A 29 -2.09 5.55 2.61
C PHE A 29 -0.78 6.34 2.73
N TRP A 30 -0.80 7.49 3.42
CA TRP A 30 0.41 8.28 3.61
C TRP A 30 1.46 7.56 4.48
N GLY A 31 1.03 6.74 5.44
CA GLY A 31 1.94 5.89 6.22
C GLY A 31 2.66 4.85 5.37
N TRP A 32 1.96 4.27 4.38
CA TRP A 32 2.54 3.36 3.40
C TRP A 32 3.52 4.07 2.44
N GLU A 33 3.14 5.24 1.94
CA GLU A 33 3.91 5.98 0.93
C GLU A 33 5.13 6.74 1.50
N ILE A 34 5.15 7.02 2.81
CA ILE A 34 6.14 7.94 3.41
C ILE A 34 7.60 7.54 3.17
N SER A 35 7.88 6.24 3.09
CA SER A 35 9.23 5.73 2.86
C SER A 35 9.75 6.08 1.47
N GLN A 36 8.88 5.97 0.46
CA GLN A 36 9.17 6.32 -0.93
C GLN A 36 9.28 7.85 -1.06
N ILE A 37 8.34 8.59 -0.46
CA ILE A 37 8.33 10.06 -0.43
C ILE A 37 9.63 10.61 0.14
N LYS A 38 10.10 10.08 1.27
CA LYS A 38 11.37 10.51 1.89
C LYS A 38 12.56 10.32 0.96
N THR A 39 12.63 9.18 0.27
CA THR A 39 13.72 8.86 -0.65
C THR A 39 13.69 9.76 -1.88
N GLN A 40 12.53 9.89 -2.51
CA GLN A 40 12.33 10.75 -3.67
C GLN A 40 12.68 12.21 -3.36
N LEU A 41 12.21 12.74 -2.23
CA LEU A 41 12.49 14.11 -1.82
C LEU A 41 13.97 14.35 -1.54
N LYS A 42 14.68 13.40 -0.91
CA LYS A 42 16.13 13.55 -0.69
C LYS A 42 16.89 13.64 -2.02
N ILE A 43 16.53 12.82 -3.00
CA ILE A 43 17.13 12.85 -4.34
C ILE A 43 16.82 14.20 -5.02
N MET A 44 15.56 14.63 -5.01
CA MET A 44 15.16 15.90 -5.60
C MET A 44 15.85 17.10 -4.95
N ILE A 45 15.81 17.18 -3.62
CA ILE A 45 16.45 18.28 -2.87
C ILE A 45 17.97 18.24 -3.12
N GLY A 46 18.57 17.06 -3.07
CA GLY A 46 19.99 16.85 -3.38
C GLY A 46 20.38 17.29 -4.79
N PHE A 47 19.48 17.18 -5.77
CA PHE A 47 19.68 17.72 -7.12
C PHE A 47 19.47 19.24 -7.21
N THR A 48 18.50 19.79 -6.47
CA THR A 48 18.21 21.24 -6.51
C THR A 48 19.31 22.10 -5.87
N ILE A 49 20.03 21.59 -4.86
CA ILE A 49 21.12 22.33 -4.21
C ILE A 49 22.26 22.69 -5.20
N PRO A 50 22.91 21.73 -5.89
CA PRO A 50 23.97 22.05 -6.84
C PRO A 50 23.45 22.84 -8.04
N LEU A 51 22.23 22.54 -8.51
CA LEU A 51 21.60 23.32 -9.58
C LEU A 51 21.43 24.79 -9.15
N ASN A 52 21.01 25.05 -7.92
CA ASN A 52 20.88 26.41 -7.39
C ASN A 52 22.26 27.08 -7.23
N ALA A 53 23.26 26.34 -6.75
CA ALA A 53 24.62 26.85 -6.62
C ALA A 53 25.24 27.23 -7.99
N PHE A 54 24.93 26.50 -9.06
CA PHE A 54 25.38 26.82 -10.41
C PHE A 54 24.94 28.22 -10.85
N PHE A 55 23.73 28.65 -10.47
CA PHE A 55 23.22 29.97 -10.80
C PHE A 55 23.88 31.12 -10.00
N ILE A 56 24.74 30.84 -9.01
CA ILE A 56 25.54 31.88 -8.34
C ILE A 56 26.42 32.61 -9.36
N SER A 57 27.04 31.87 -10.29
CA SER A 57 27.84 32.47 -11.37
C SER A 57 27.02 33.41 -12.24
N ASN A 58 25.77 33.04 -12.53
CA ASN A 58 24.82 33.86 -13.29
C ASN A 58 24.44 35.15 -12.53
N ASP A 59 24.34 35.09 -11.20
CA ASP A 59 24.06 36.28 -10.38
C ASP A 59 25.22 37.27 -10.43
N PHE A 60 26.46 36.80 -10.32
CA PHE A 60 27.64 37.65 -10.49
C PHE A 60 27.69 38.30 -11.86
N PHE A 61 27.38 37.55 -12.91
CA PHE A 61 27.37 38.06 -14.29
C PHE A 61 26.35 39.19 -14.48
N PHE A 62 25.14 39.04 -13.96
CA PHE A 62 24.07 40.04 -14.15
C PHE A 62 24.10 41.21 -13.17
N LEU A 63 24.50 40.98 -11.91
CA LEU A 63 24.37 41.98 -10.84
C LEU A 63 25.69 42.69 -10.53
N GLY A 64 26.83 42.19 -11.03
CA GLY A 64 28.14 42.72 -10.69
C GLY A 64 28.38 42.75 -9.19
N THR A 65 29.07 43.78 -8.68
CA THR A 65 29.34 43.97 -7.24
C THR A 65 28.27 44.81 -6.52
N SER A 66 27.05 44.88 -7.06
CA SER A 66 25.97 45.69 -6.49
C SER A 66 25.40 45.11 -5.18
N GLY A 67 24.69 45.92 -4.40
CA GLY A 67 23.96 45.44 -3.22
C GLY A 67 22.91 44.36 -3.54
N LEU A 68 22.38 44.34 -4.77
CA LEU A 68 21.44 43.31 -5.23
C LEU A 68 22.11 41.93 -5.32
N LEU A 69 23.41 41.87 -5.64
CA LEU A 69 24.17 40.62 -5.59
C LEU A 69 24.16 40.04 -4.18
N VAL A 70 24.41 40.86 -3.15
CA VAL A 70 24.43 40.41 -1.76
C VAL A 70 23.07 39.85 -1.35
N LEU A 71 21.97 40.51 -1.76
CA LEU A 71 20.61 40.01 -1.52
C LEU A 71 20.37 38.67 -2.22
N ALA A 72 20.75 38.54 -3.49
CA ALA A 72 20.59 37.28 -4.25
C ALA A 72 21.39 36.13 -3.62
N LEU A 73 22.64 36.39 -3.20
CA LEU A 73 23.48 35.41 -2.49
C LEU A 73 22.88 35.01 -1.14
N ALA A 74 22.35 35.98 -0.38
CA ALA A 74 21.67 35.70 0.89
C ALA A 74 20.43 34.81 0.67
N CYS A 75 19.59 35.14 -0.32
CA CYS A 75 18.45 34.33 -0.73
C CYS A 75 18.86 32.89 -1.08
N ARG A 76 19.94 32.69 -1.85
CA ARG A 76 20.47 31.35 -2.16
C ARG A 76 21.00 30.63 -0.93
N GLY A 77 21.70 31.33 -0.04
CA GLY A 77 22.17 30.77 1.22
C GLY A 77 21.00 30.23 2.06
N VAL A 78 19.92 31.01 2.19
CA VAL A 78 18.70 30.58 2.89
C VAL A 78 18.06 29.37 2.20
N PHE A 79 18.00 29.35 0.86
CA PHE A 79 17.48 28.20 0.11
C PHE A 79 18.31 26.93 0.36
N ILE A 80 19.65 27.02 0.28
CA ILE A 80 20.54 25.88 0.50
C ILE A 80 20.44 25.38 1.95
N LEU A 81 20.49 26.28 2.93
CA LEU A 81 20.40 25.92 4.34
C LEU A 81 19.04 25.29 4.70
N SER A 82 17.94 25.85 4.21
CA SER A 82 16.61 25.27 4.42
C SER A 82 16.45 23.91 3.73
N SER A 83 17.07 23.71 2.56
CA SER A 83 17.12 22.43 1.86
C SER A 83 17.91 21.37 2.63
N LEU A 84 19.05 21.73 3.20
CA LEU A 84 19.84 20.83 4.06
C LEU A 84 19.08 20.48 5.34
N ALA A 85 18.45 21.47 5.99
CA ALA A 85 17.60 21.25 7.16
C ALA A 85 16.44 20.28 6.84
N MET A 86 15.86 20.39 5.64
CA MET A 86 14.81 19.49 5.17
C MET A 86 15.32 18.05 4.98
N ILE A 87 16.52 17.85 4.40
CA ILE A 87 17.15 16.53 4.28
C ILE A 87 17.38 15.88 5.65
N ILE A 88 17.84 16.67 6.63
CA ILE A 88 18.03 16.22 8.01
C ILE A 88 16.67 15.81 8.61
N LEU A 89 15.65 16.66 8.49
CA LEU A 89 14.30 16.37 8.99
C LEU A 89 13.72 15.08 8.39
N LEU A 90 13.91 14.84 7.09
CA LEU A 90 13.47 13.62 6.41
C LEU A 90 14.18 12.36 6.93
N SER A 91 15.38 12.52 7.48
CA SER A 91 16.18 11.42 8.05
C SER A 91 15.79 11.06 9.48
N VAL A 92 15.10 11.96 10.19
CA VAL A 92 14.62 11.71 11.56
C VAL A 92 13.28 10.95 11.53
N LYS A 93 13.04 10.12 12.56
CA LYS A 93 11.72 9.52 12.80
C LYS A 93 10.73 10.62 13.19
N THR A 94 9.83 10.95 12.28
CA THR A 94 8.86 12.04 12.41
C THR A 94 7.49 11.55 11.99
N THR A 95 6.44 12.19 12.49
CA THR A 95 5.07 11.84 12.10
C THR A 95 4.82 12.24 10.64
N VAL A 96 3.96 11.48 9.96
CA VAL A 96 3.55 11.76 8.58
C VAL A 96 3.04 13.19 8.41
N ARG A 97 2.21 13.68 9.35
CA ARG A 97 1.66 15.04 9.31
C ARG A 97 2.75 16.11 9.36
N THR A 98 3.73 15.95 10.24
CA THR A 98 4.85 16.88 10.36
C THR A 98 5.66 16.94 9.07
N ILE A 99 5.91 15.78 8.44
CA ILE A 99 6.65 15.71 7.18
C ILE A 99 5.89 16.44 6.06
N LEU A 100 4.60 16.13 5.88
CA LEU A 100 3.79 16.76 4.82
C LEU A 100 3.66 18.28 4.99
N ALA A 101 3.49 18.75 6.23
CA ALA A 101 3.49 20.18 6.53
C ALA A 101 4.86 20.83 6.23
N ALA A 102 5.95 20.19 6.67
CA ALA A 102 7.30 20.70 6.43
C ALA A 102 7.65 20.77 4.94
N ILE A 103 7.25 19.76 4.14
CA ILE A 103 7.42 19.80 2.67
C ILE A 103 6.67 20.99 2.08
N SER A 104 5.40 21.17 2.47
CA SER A 104 4.57 22.26 1.94
C SER A 104 5.15 23.64 2.26
N VAL A 105 5.61 23.83 3.49
CA VAL A 105 6.29 25.07 3.93
C VAL A 105 7.60 25.28 3.18
N TRP A 106 8.42 24.23 3.04
CA TRP A 106 9.70 24.32 2.34
C TRP A 106 9.52 24.65 0.84
N VAL A 107 8.53 24.06 0.16
CA VAL A 107 8.21 24.38 -1.25
C VAL A 107 7.75 25.84 -1.36
N ALA A 108 6.85 26.29 -0.49
CA ALA A 108 6.37 27.67 -0.48
C ALA A 108 7.51 28.68 -0.26
N LEU A 109 8.39 28.40 0.70
CA LEU A 109 9.58 29.21 0.98
C LEU A 109 10.52 29.24 -0.23
N SER A 110 10.77 28.08 -0.84
CA SER A 110 11.63 27.95 -2.02
C SER A 110 11.11 28.78 -3.20
N MET A 111 9.81 28.69 -3.49
CA MET A 111 9.18 29.47 -4.55
C MET A 111 9.24 30.98 -4.24
N SER A 112 9.03 31.38 -2.99
CA SER A 112 9.10 32.79 -2.58
C SER A 112 10.51 33.36 -2.74
N ILE A 113 11.54 32.58 -2.39
CA ILE A 113 12.95 32.95 -2.58
C ILE A 113 13.26 33.09 -4.08
N LEU A 114 12.84 32.14 -4.90
CA LEU A 114 13.11 32.19 -6.35
C LEU A 114 12.39 33.38 -7.00
N ALA A 115 11.15 33.67 -6.62
CA ALA A 115 10.45 34.87 -7.07
C ALA A 115 11.23 36.14 -6.69
N THR A 116 11.74 36.21 -5.45
CA THR A 116 12.58 37.34 -4.99
C THR A 116 13.84 37.51 -5.84
N ILE A 117 14.48 36.41 -6.23
CA ILE A 117 15.63 36.45 -7.14
C ILE A 117 15.21 36.95 -8.54
N ASP A 118 14.04 36.56 -9.04
CA ASP A 118 13.53 37.00 -10.34
C ASP A 118 13.30 38.52 -10.40
N PHE A 119 12.91 39.15 -9.29
CA PHE A 119 12.83 40.61 -9.17
C PHE A 119 14.17 41.32 -9.39
N THR A 120 15.30 40.66 -9.12
CA THR A 120 16.63 41.27 -9.28
C THR A 120 17.15 41.23 -10.72
N ARG A 121 16.51 40.48 -11.63
CA ARG A 121 16.99 40.32 -13.01
C ARG A 121 16.81 41.58 -13.83
N PRO A 122 17.67 41.84 -14.84
CA PRO A 122 17.48 42.99 -15.74
C PRO A 122 16.24 42.84 -16.63
N PRO A 123 15.62 43.93 -17.11
CA PRO A 123 14.35 43.89 -17.85
C PRO A 123 14.33 43.00 -19.11
N GLY A 124 15.44 42.93 -19.85
CA GLY A 124 15.53 42.14 -21.08
C GLY A 124 15.79 40.63 -20.87
N TYR A 125 15.99 40.17 -19.64
CA TYR A 125 16.29 38.76 -19.38
C TYR A 125 15.01 37.94 -19.27
N ILE A 126 14.69 37.16 -20.30
CA ILE A 126 13.45 36.36 -20.40
C ILE A 126 13.62 34.93 -19.88
N MET A 127 14.86 34.42 -19.81
CA MET A 127 15.14 33.02 -19.45
C MET A 127 14.66 32.64 -18.04
N ASN A 128 14.53 33.61 -17.13
CA ASN A 128 13.94 33.37 -15.81
C ASN A 128 12.48 32.88 -15.92
N PHE A 129 11.66 33.41 -16.84
CA PHE A 129 10.27 32.96 -17.02
C PHE A 129 10.18 31.51 -17.50
N ILE A 130 11.09 31.10 -18.40
CA ILE A 130 11.17 29.70 -18.86
C ILE A 130 11.52 28.80 -17.68
N SER A 131 12.51 29.19 -16.87
CA SER A 131 12.92 28.44 -15.68
C SER A 131 11.78 28.37 -14.64
N SER A 132 11.05 29.47 -14.44
CA SER A 132 9.91 29.53 -13.52
C SER A 132 8.72 28.70 -14.01
N ALA A 133 8.47 28.61 -15.32
CA ALA A 133 7.49 27.69 -15.89
C ALA A 133 7.89 26.21 -15.65
N ILE A 134 9.16 25.87 -15.86
CA ILE A 134 9.69 24.53 -15.55
C ILE A 134 9.53 24.22 -14.05
N LEU A 135 9.77 25.19 -13.17
CA LEU A 135 9.60 25.03 -11.73
C LEU A 135 8.13 24.75 -11.35
N VAL A 136 7.18 25.50 -11.89
CA VAL A 136 5.73 25.25 -11.65
C VAL A 136 5.38 23.83 -12.08
N PHE A 137 5.83 23.42 -13.26
CA PHE A 137 5.64 22.05 -13.75
C PHE A 137 6.23 21.00 -12.81
N ALA A 138 7.45 21.25 -12.32
CA ALA A 138 8.12 20.37 -11.38
C ALA A 138 7.37 20.26 -10.04
N VAL A 139 6.78 21.35 -9.54
CA VAL A 139 5.94 21.36 -8.33
C VAL A 139 4.72 20.44 -8.49
N TYR A 140 4.05 20.48 -9.63
CA TYR A 140 2.88 19.62 -9.85
C TYR A 140 3.25 18.13 -9.92
N ILE A 141 4.34 17.80 -10.60
CA ILE A 141 4.68 16.40 -10.91
C ILE A 141 5.48 15.75 -9.80
N PHE A 142 6.56 16.37 -9.36
CA PHE A 142 7.56 15.68 -8.57
C PHE A 142 7.36 15.81 -7.06
N PHE A 143 6.68 16.87 -6.59
CA PHE A 143 6.53 17.09 -5.15
C PHE A 143 5.33 16.33 -4.59
N PRO A 144 5.52 15.43 -3.61
CA PRO A 144 4.45 14.62 -3.03
C PRO A 144 3.71 15.38 -1.92
N VAL A 145 3.12 16.54 -2.26
CA VAL A 145 2.19 17.26 -1.38
C VAL A 145 0.75 16.96 -1.77
N GLN A 146 -0.21 17.25 -0.89
CA GLN A 146 -1.63 17.08 -1.20
C GLN A 146 -2.03 17.91 -2.41
N PHE A 147 -3.00 17.40 -3.17
CA PHE A 147 -3.42 17.97 -4.46
C PHE A 147 -3.74 19.47 -4.38
N TRP A 148 -4.52 19.89 -3.38
CA TRP A 148 -4.87 21.30 -3.21
C TRP A 148 -3.68 22.20 -2.90
N HIS A 149 -2.72 21.72 -2.11
CA HIS A 149 -1.50 22.48 -1.85
C HIS A 149 -0.71 22.69 -3.14
N LYS A 150 -0.64 21.70 -4.05
CA LYS A 150 0.00 21.87 -5.37
C LYS A 150 -0.68 22.96 -6.20
N ILE A 151 -2.01 22.95 -6.25
CA ILE A 151 -2.81 23.95 -6.98
C ILE A 151 -2.54 25.35 -6.41
N CYS A 152 -2.68 25.52 -5.10
CA CYS A 152 -2.49 26.81 -4.46
C CYS A 152 -1.08 27.36 -4.70
N LEU A 153 -0.04 26.51 -4.53
CA LEU A 153 1.36 26.91 -4.74
C LEU A 153 1.64 27.25 -6.22
N GLY A 154 1.18 26.41 -7.15
CA GLY A 154 1.36 26.60 -8.58
C GLY A 154 0.69 27.88 -9.10
N ILE A 155 -0.57 28.10 -8.73
CA ILE A 155 -1.32 29.30 -9.10
C ILE A 155 -0.70 30.54 -8.46
N ALA A 156 -0.41 30.53 -7.15
CA ALA A 156 0.15 31.68 -6.46
C ALA A 156 1.48 32.12 -7.07
N TYR A 157 2.40 31.18 -7.32
CA TYR A 157 3.69 31.50 -7.94
C TYR A 157 3.54 31.96 -9.40
N THR A 158 2.58 31.40 -10.14
CA THR A 158 2.24 31.88 -11.49
C THR A 158 1.78 33.34 -11.43
N CYS A 159 0.85 33.69 -10.54
CA CYS A 159 0.38 35.07 -10.36
C CYS A 159 1.51 36.04 -10.01
N VAL A 160 2.44 35.63 -9.13
CA VAL A 160 3.62 36.44 -8.79
C VAL A 160 4.49 36.69 -10.03
N ASN A 161 4.81 35.65 -10.80
CA ASN A 161 5.63 35.80 -12.01
C ASN A 161 4.94 36.63 -13.11
N LEU A 162 3.63 36.45 -13.28
CA LEU A 162 2.83 37.28 -14.19
C LEU A 162 2.83 38.76 -13.75
N SER A 163 2.81 39.02 -12.44
CA SER A 163 2.93 40.38 -11.92
C SER A 163 4.31 40.98 -12.20
N ILE A 164 5.38 40.19 -12.05
CA ILE A 164 6.75 40.62 -12.36
C ILE A 164 6.86 41.05 -13.83
N ILE A 165 6.38 40.23 -14.78
CA ILE A 165 6.48 40.57 -16.22
C ILE A 165 5.62 41.78 -16.61
N ILE A 166 4.45 41.95 -16.00
CA ILE A 166 3.56 43.09 -16.31
C ILE A 166 4.14 44.41 -15.79
N PHE A 167 4.57 44.43 -14.52
CA PHE A 167 4.90 45.69 -13.84
C PHE A 167 6.40 46.03 -13.88
N MET A 168 7.28 45.03 -13.90
CA MET A 168 8.72 45.25 -13.77
C MET A 168 9.49 45.07 -15.09
N LYS A 169 8.84 44.58 -16.13
CA LYS A 169 9.45 44.26 -17.43
C LYS A 169 8.72 44.94 -18.60
N PRO A 170 8.56 46.28 -18.59
CA PRO A 170 7.80 46.99 -19.61
C PRO A 170 8.39 46.78 -21.02
N ASP A 171 9.72 46.68 -21.12
CA ASP A 171 10.47 46.59 -22.38
C ASP A 171 10.34 45.24 -23.11
N VAL A 172 9.71 44.24 -22.49
CA VAL A 172 9.45 42.96 -23.14
C VAL A 172 8.36 43.14 -24.19
N THR A 173 8.61 42.67 -25.41
CA THR A 173 7.64 42.78 -26.51
C THR A 173 6.34 42.04 -26.19
N ASP A 174 5.21 42.56 -26.66
CA ASP A 174 3.89 41.98 -26.36
C ASP A 174 3.74 40.55 -26.87
N LEU A 175 4.41 40.22 -27.99
CA LEU A 175 4.47 38.85 -28.51
C LEU A 175 5.13 37.89 -27.51
N VAL A 176 6.22 38.30 -26.85
CA VAL A 176 6.89 37.49 -25.83
C VAL A 176 6.03 37.37 -24.58
N LYS A 177 5.38 38.46 -24.14
CA LYS A 177 4.44 38.42 -23.01
C LYS A 177 3.33 37.42 -23.26
N LEU A 178 2.70 37.46 -24.44
CA LEU A 178 1.65 36.52 -24.84
C LEU A 178 2.14 35.07 -24.81
N ALA A 179 3.35 34.81 -25.32
CA ALA A 179 3.94 33.47 -25.30
C ALA A 179 4.17 32.97 -23.86
N VAL A 180 4.67 33.83 -22.96
CA VAL A 180 4.86 33.51 -21.54
C VAL A 180 3.52 33.24 -20.84
N TYR A 181 2.49 34.04 -21.10
CA TYR A 181 1.15 33.83 -20.55
C TYR A 181 0.57 32.48 -20.96
N PHE A 182 0.66 32.17 -22.25
CA PHE A 182 0.20 30.89 -22.77
C PHE A 182 0.99 29.72 -22.18
N ALA A 183 2.32 29.86 -22.04
CA ALA A 183 3.16 28.84 -21.41
C ALA A 183 2.73 28.55 -19.97
N TYR A 184 2.50 29.59 -19.15
CA TYR A 184 2.01 29.41 -17.78
C TYR A 184 0.61 28.79 -17.73
N LEU A 185 -0.29 29.18 -18.62
CA LEU A 185 -1.62 28.59 -18.74
C LEU A 185 -1.52 27.09 -19.04
N MET A 186 -0.71 26.71 -20.02
CA MET A 186 -0.50 25.30 -20.40
C MET A 186 0.15 24.51 -19.27
N VAL A 187 1.18 25.05 -18.62
CA VAL A 187 1.86 24.38 -17.52
C VAL A 187 0.92 24.15 -16.33
N ASN A 188 0.08 25.12 -15.96
CA ASN A 188 -0.89 24.93 -14.89
C ASN A 188 -1.98 23.94 -15.31
N PHE A 189 -2.49 24.02 -16.54
CA PHE A 189 -3.50 23.07 -17.02
C PHE A 189 -2.98 21.62 -16.98
N ILE A 190 -1.82 21.37 -17.59
CA ILE A 190 -1.18 20.05 -17.60
C ILE A 190 -0.81 19.62 -16.17
N GLY A 191 -0.29 20.54 -15.36
CA GLY A 191 0.09 20.29 -13.98
C GLY A 191 -1.09 19.87 -13.09
N ILE A 192 -2.23 20.55 -13.20
CA ILE A 192 -3.45 20.24 -12.45
C ILE A 192 -4.01 18.88 -12.89
N VAL A 193 -4.13 18.63 -14.20
CA VAL A 193 -4.63 17.34 -14.72
C VAL A 193 -3.69 16.20 -14.35
N GLY A 194 -2.39 16.38 -14.55
CA GLY A 194 -1.35 15.40 -14.26
C GLY A 194 -1.27 15.06 -12.78
N SER A 195 -1.25 16.07 -11.91
CA SER A 195 -1.20 15.87 -10.46
C SER A 195 -2.47 15.20 -9.92
N ARG A 196 -3.65 15.54 -10.46
CA ARG A 196 -4.91 14.86 -10.12
C ARG A 196 -4.86 13.38 -10.50
N ASN A 197 -4.50 13.09 -11.75
CA ASN A 197 -4.47 11.71 -12.25
C ASN A 197 -3.43 10.87 -11.51
N SER A 198 -2.27 11.44 -11.20
CA SER A 198 -1.23 10.78 -10.40
C SER A 198 -1.74 10.44 -8.99
N ASN A 199 -2.36 11.39 -8.29
CA ASN A 199 -2.92 11.18 -6.95
C ASN A 199 -4.04 10.13 -6.92
N LEU A 200 -4.91 10.11 -7.94
CA LEU A 200 -5.97 9.12 -8.06
C LEU A 200 -5.39 7.72 -8.26
N ARG A 201 -4.46 7.56 -9.21
CA ARG A 201 -3.84 6.26 -9.51
C ARG A 201 -3.10 5.67 -8.32
N GLN A 202 -2.39 6.51 -7.55
CA GLN A 202 -1.69 6.04 -6.34
C GLN A 202 -2.67 5.49 -5.29
N ARG A 203 -3.83 6.15 -5.12
CA ARG A 203 -4.86 5.70 -4.18
C ARG A 203 -5.60 4.46 -4.67
N GLU A 204 -5.88 4.37 -5.97
CA GLU A 204 -6.42 3.16 -6.58
C GLU A 204 -5.48 1.97 -6.40
N LEU A 205 -4.17 2.18 -6.61
CA LEU A 205 -3.14 1.16 -6.39
C LEU A 205 -3.10 0.70 -4.91
N PHE A 206 -3.12 1.66 -3.97
CA PHE A 206 -3.14 1.34 -2.55
C PHE A 206 -4.39 0.54 -2.17
N ALA A 207 -5.57 0.95 -2.62
CA ALA A 207 -6.83 0.24 -2.37
C ALA A 207 -6.82 -1.16 -2.99
N ALA A 208 -6.25 -1.34 -4.19
CA ALA A 208 -6.12 -2.65 -4.82
C ALA A 208 -5.19 -3.58 -4.03
N LEU A 209 -4.02 -3.08 -3.59
CA LEU A 209 -3.07 -3.84 -2.78
C LEU A 209 -3.69 -4.30 -1.44
N GLU A 210 -4.47 -3.44 -0.79
CA GLU A 210 -5.07 -3.81 0.49
C GLU A 210 -6.17 -4.87 0.33
N ARG A 211 -6.98 -4.77 -0.73
CA ARG A 211 -7.95 -5.83 -1.10
C ARG A 211 -7.28 -7.17 -1.41
N GLU A 212 -6.12 -7.13 -2.07
CA GLU A 212 -5.34 -8.34 -2.39
C GLU A 212 -4.82 -9.01 -1.12
N LYS A 213 -4.27 -8.23 -0.17
CA LYS A 213 -3.82 -8.75 1.13
C LYS A 213 -4.95 -9.42 1.90
N GLU A 214 -6.10 -8.75 2.00
CA GLU A 214 -7.24 -9.33 2.71
C GLU A 214 -7.74 -10.63 2.07
N THR A 215 -7.75 -10.69 0.74
CA THR A 215 -8.13 -11.90 0.00
C THR A 215 -7.14 -13.03 0.27
N THR A 216 -5.83 -12.71 0.26
CA THR A 216 -4.76 -13.66 0.57
C THR A 216 -4.85 -14.17 2.00
N GLU A 217 -5.13 -13.30 2.97
CA GLU A 217 -5.34 -13.69 4.37
C GLU A 217 -6.57 -14.59 4.54
N LYS A 218 -7.67 -14.29 3.86
CA LYS A 218 -8.88 -15.15 3.86
C LYS A 218 -8.56 -16.52 3.26
N ILE A 219 -7.86 -16.57 2.13
CA ILE A 219 -7.43 -17.83 1.51
C ILE A 219 -6.54 -18.62 2.47
N GLY A 220 -5.57 -17.98 3.12
CA GLY A 220 -4.70 -18.61 4.11
C GLY A 220 -5.47 -19.21 5.29
N LYS A 221 -6.47 -18.48 5.82
CA LYS A 221 -7.36 -18.98 6.88
C LYS A 221 -8.17 -20.20 6.43
N TYR A 222 -8.72 -20.18 5.21
CA TYR A 222 -9.44 -21.33 4.66
C TYR A 222 -8.54 -22.53 4.40
N ALA A 223 -7.33 -22.31 3.89
CA ALA A 223 -6.34 -23.37 3.66
C ALA A 223 -5.96 -24.05 4.97
N HIS A 224 -5.64 -23.27 6.02
CA HIS A 224 -5.32 -23.80 7.34
C HIS A 224 -6.50 -24.56 7.96
N ALA A 225 -7.73 -24.05 7.83
CA ALA A 225 -8.92 -24.74 8.31
C ALA A 225 -9.15 -26.07 7.59
N LEU A 226 -8.88 -26.12 6.28
CA LEU A 226 -8.99 -27.33 5.47
C LEU A 226 -7.93 -28.36 5.83
N GLU A 227 -6.68 -27.93 6.00
CA GLU A 227 -5.57 -28.78 6.41
C GLU A 227 -5.83 -29.42 7.78
N LYS A 228 -6.31 -28.62 8.74
CA LYS A 228 -6.71 -29.13 10.06
C LYS A 228 -7.83 -30.17 9.94
N ALA A 229 -8.88 -29.88 9.17
CA ALA A 229 -9.99 -30.82 8.97
C ALA A 229 -9.55 -32.13 8.28
N ASN A 230 -8.57 -32.06 7.38
CA ASN A 230 -7.97 -33.25 6.76
C ASN A 230 -7.11 -34.04 7.77
N SER A 231 -6.27 -33.37 8.55
CA SER A 231 -5.45 -34.02 9.58
C SER A 231 -6.31 -34.71 10.65
N ASP A 232 -7.41 -34.08 11.07
CA ASP A 232 -8.35 -34.65 12.04
C ASP A 232 -9.03 -35.91 11.46
N LEU A 233 -9.36 -35.89 10.16
CA LEU A 233 -9.90 -37.05 9.45
C LEU A 233 -8.88 -38.20 9.41
N ASP A 234 -7.63 -37.92 9.06
CA ASP A 234 -6.58 -38.92 8.99
C ASP A 234 -6.30 -39.55 10.37
N ALA A 235 -6.32 -38.74 11.43
CA ALA A 235 -6.18 -39.21 12.80
C ALA A 235 -7.36 -40.13 13.18
N CYS A 236 -8.58 -39.73 12.87
CA CYS A 236 -9.79 -40.52 13.11
C CYS A 236 -9.75 -41.85 12.35
N ALA A 237 -9.41 -41.82 11.05
CA ALA A 237 -9.28 -43.01 10.22
C ALA A 237 -8.23 -44.00 10.76
N ARG A 238 -7.10 -43.50 11.29
CA ARG A 238 -6.08 -44.34 11.92
C ARG A 238 -6.56 -45.00 13.21
N ILE A 239 -7.29 -44.28 14.06
CA ILE A 239 -7.87 -44.83 15.30
C ILE A 239 -8.85 -45.94 14.94
N MET A 240 -9.76 -45.68 14.00
CA MET A 240 -10.76 -46.65 13.55
C MET A 240 -10.11 -47.90 12.94
N ALA A 241 -9.08 -47.75 12.11
CA ALA A 241 -8.36 -48.89 11.54
C ALA A 241 -7.71 -49.79 12.62
N ASN A 242 -7.19 -49.19 13.70
CA ASN A 242 -6.59 -49.94 14.81
C ASN A 242 -7.64 -50.69 15.63
N GLU A 243 -8.78 -50.08 15.93
CA GLU A 243 -9.89 -50.73 16.63
C GLU A 243 -10.44 -51.92 15.83
N LEU A 244 -10.66 -51.71 14.53
CA LEU A 244 -11.11 -52.77 13.63
C LEU A 244 -10.09 -53.93 13.58
N LYS A 245 -8.80 -53.63 13.49
CA LYS A 245 -7.75 -54.66 13.49
C LYS A 245 -7.68 -55.42 14.81
N SER A 246 -7.84 -54.72 15.95
CA SER A 246 -7.81 -55.34 17.28
C SER A 246 -8.98 -56.30 17.49
N GLY A 247 -10.21 -55.88 17.14
CA GLY A 247 -11.39 -56.73 17.20
C GLY A 247 -11.26 -57.97 16.32
N LEU A 248 -10.76 -57.81 15.09
CA LEU A 248 -10.57 -58.91 14.15
C LEU A 248 -9.48 -59.89 14.60
N THR A 249 -8.39 -59.39 15.19
CA THR A 249 -7.32 -60.22 15.77
C THR A 249 -7.84 -61.03 16.97
N GLY A 250 -8.69 -60.43 17.81
CA GLY A 250 -9.34 -61.11 18.93
C GLY A 250 -10.21 -62.27 18.45
N ILE A 251 -11.10 -62.02 17.48
CA ILE A 251 -11.93 -63.06 16.87
C ILE A 251 -11.06 -64.18 16.31
N MET A 252 -10.09 -63.86 15.45
CA MET A 252 -9.21 -64.86 14.85
C MET A 252 -8.48 -65.72 15.89
N GLY A 253 -7.87 -65.09 16.90
CA GLY A 253 -7.11 -65.80 17.93
C GLY A 253 -7.96 -66.79 18.73
N TYR A 254 -9.15 -66.39 19.20
CA TYR A 254 -10.04 -67.30 19.93
C TYR A 254 -10.64 -68.38 19.01
N THR A 255 -10.84 -68.08 17.72
CA THR A 255 -11.31 -69.08 16.75
C THR A 255 -10.23 -70.14 16.48
N GLU A 256 -8.95 -69.74 16.45
CA GLU A 256 -7.82 -70.68 16.32
C GLU A 256 -7.65 -71.56 17.56
N LEU A 257 -7.83 -71.03 18.77
CA LEU A 257 -7.82 -71.81 20.02
C LEU A 257 -8.93 -72.86 20.03
N LEU A 258 -10.17 -72.47 19.69
CA LEU A 258 -11.29 -73.40 19.53
C LEU A 258 -11.02 -74.50 18.48
N ARG A 259 -10.22 -74.19 17.44
CA ARG A 259 -9.86 -75.14 16.39
C ARG A 259 -8.69 -76.07 16.77
N GLY A 260 -7.75 -75.58 17.59
CA GLY A 260 -6.52 -76.27 17.99
C GLY A 260 -6.70 -77.33 19.08
N GLU A 261 -7.75 -77.25 19.87
CA GLU A 261 -8.11 -78.16 20.98
C GLU A 261 -8.57 -79.57 20.55
N LYS A 262 -8.21 -80.02 19.34
CA LYS A 262 -8.69 -81.28 18.73
C LYS A 262 -8.19 -82.59 19.38
N ASN A 263 -7.29 -82.54 20.37
CA ASN A 263 -6.59 -83.73 20.90
C ASN A 263 -6.73 -83.98 22.42
N GLU A 264 -7.26 -83.04 23.20
CA GLU A 264 -7.61 -83.26 24.61
C GLU A 264 -9.05 -82.77 24.78
N ALA A 265 -9.94 -83.57 25.37
CA ALA A 265 -11.34 -83.17 25.57
C ALA A 265 -11.36 -81.90 26.43
N PRO A 266 -11.62 -80.72 25.86
CA PRO A 266 -11.59 -79.49 26.62
C PRO A 266 -12.81 -79.47 27.51
N ASP A 267 -12.64 -79.00 28.74
CA ASP A 267 -13.76 -78.68 29.61
C ASP A 267 -14.72 -77.73 28.86
N ASP A 268 -16.01 -78.06 28.81
CA ASP A 268 -17.00 -77.29 28.04
C ASP A 268 -17.05 -75.82 28.51
N GLU A 269 -16.61 -75.57 29.75
CA GLU A 269 -16.47 -74.24 30.35
C GLU A 269 -15.46 -73.35 29.59
N ASN A 270 -14.34 -73.90 29.09
CA ASN A 270 -13.33 -73.13 28.34
C ASN A 270 -13.80 -72.77 26.92
N LYS A 271 -14.53 -73.67 26.26
CA LYS A 271 -15.10 -73.40 24.93
C LYS A 271 -16.16 -72.31 24.98
N LEU A 272 -17.03 -72.35 25.99
CA LEU A 272 -18.02 -71.31 26.25
C LEU A 272 -17.32 -69.97 26.52
N ALA A 273 -16.23 -69.96 27.29
CA ALA A 273 -15.45 -68.76 27.53
C ALA A 273 -14.84 -68.18 26.23
N TYR A 274 -14.30 -69.01 25.33
CA TYR A 274 -13.78 -68.55 24.04
C TYR A 274 -14.87 -68.03 23.09
N LEU A 275 -16.01 -68.73 22.99
CA LEU A 275 -17.16 -68.27 22.20
C LEU A 275 -17.67 -66.92 22.70
N HIS A 276 -17.77 -66.74 24.01
CA HIS A 276 -18.19 -65.46 24.59
C HIS A 276 -17.21 -64.33 24.25
N LYS A 277 -15.90 -64.59 24.24
CA LYS A 277 -14.91 -63.59 23.83
C LYS A 277 -14.94 -63.26 22.33
N ILE A 278 -15.25 -64.24 21.47
CA ILE A 278 -15.49 -63.99 20.04
C ILE A 278 -16.71 -63.10 19.86
N GLU A 279 -17.81 -63.42 20.55
CA GLU A 279 -19.05 -62.64 20.50
C GLU A 279 -18.81 -61.21 20.99
N GLN A 280 -18.08 -61.03 22.10
CA GLN A 280 -17.73 -59.71 22.62
C GLN A 280 -16.88 -58.91 21.61
N ALA A 281 -15.89 -59.54 20.98
CA ALA A 281 -15.07 -58.88 19.95
C ALA A 281 -15.87 -58.53 18.69
N ALA A 282 -16.85 -59.36 18.30
CA ALA A 282 -17.77 -59.08 17.19
C ALA A 282 -18.72 -57.93 17.50
N GLN A 283 -19.30 -57.89 18.71
CA GLN A 283 -20.13 -56.78 19.17
C GLN A 283 -19.34 -55.46 19.20
N GLN A 284 -18.07 -55.52 19.61
CA GLN A 284 -17.20 -54.36 19.63
C GLN A 284 -16.87 -53.84 18.22
N LEU A 285 -16.65 -54.74 17.25
CA LEU A 285 -16.49 -54.37 15.83
C LEU A 285 -17.75 -53.70 15.27
N ASP A 286 -18.92 -54.24 15.56
CA ASP A 286 -20.21 -53.73 15.09
C ASP A 286 -20.45 -52.30 15.60
N ALA A 287 -20.19 -52.06 16.89
CA ALA A 287 -20.26 -50.73 17.50
C ALA A 287 -19.27 -49.72 16.87
N THR A 288 -18.05 -50.15 16.51
CA THR A 288 -17.08 -49.30 15.81
C THR A 288 -17.54 -48.97 14.38
N VAL A 289 -18.14 -49.93 13.66
CA VAL A 289 -18.68 -49.70 12.31
C VAL A 289 -19.88 -48.76 12.32
N ASP A 290 -20.79 -48.91 13.28
CA ASP A 290 -21.92 -47.98 13.45
C ASP A 290 -21.45 -46.56 13.75
N SER A 291 -20.47 -46.42 14.64
CA SER A 291 -19.84 -45.13 14.94
C SER A 291 -19.22 -44.48 13.70
N LEU A 292 -18.61 -45.27 12.80
CA LEU A 292 -18.08 -44.84 11.50
C LEU A 292 -19.16 -44.35 10.54
N LEU A 293 -20.27 -45.07 10.46
CA LEU A 293 -21.41 -44.73 9.59
C LEU A 293 -22.09 -43.44 10.06
N ASP A 294 -22.22 -43.23 11.36
CA ASP A 294 -22.79 -42.00 11.93
C ASP A 294 -21.88 -40.79 11.70
N LEU A 295 -20.56 -40.96 11.78
CA LEU A 295 -19.58 -39.92 11.44
C LEU A 295 -19.62 -39.54 9.95
N SER A 296 -19.75 -40.54 9.06
CA SER A 296 -19.91 -40.32 7.61
C SER A 296 -21.21 -39.57 7.27
N ARG A 297 -22.31 -39.92 7.94
CA ARG A 297 -23.62 -39.28 7.76
C ARG A 297 -23.64 -37.83 8.26
N SER A 298 -23.06 -37.57 9.42
CA SER A 298 -22.98 -36.22 9.99
C SER A 298 -22.12 -35.29 9.11
N ARG A 299 -20.99 -35.77 8.57
CA ARG A 299 -20.15 -34.97 7.66
C ARG A 299 -20.83 -34.63 6.32
N LYS A 300 -21.65 -35.53 5.77
CA LYS A 300 -22.43 -35.27 4.54
C LYS A 300 -23.50 -34.19 4.74
N LYS A 301 -23.95 -33.98 5.99
CA LYS A 301 -24.89 -32.93 6.38
C LYS A 301 -24.21 -31.56 6.55
N ASP A 302 -22.97 -31.55 7.04
CA ASP A 302 -22.12 -30.34 7.20
C ASP A 302 -21.41 -29.90 5.92
N HIS A 303 -21.53 -30.65 4.83
CA HIS A 303 -21.28 -30.18 3.47
C HIS A 303 -22.60 -29.85 2.77
N PRO A 304 -23.27 -28.73 3.13
CA PRO A 304 -24.39 -28.24 2.34
C PRO A 304 -23.84 -27.82 0.98
N ASP A 305 -24.12 -28.67 0.00
CA ASP A 305 -24.17 -28.43 -1.44
C ASP A 305 -23.79 -26.99 -1.84
N ARG A 306 -22.48 -26.71 -1.91
CA ARG A 306 -21.94 -25.43 -2.38
C ARG A 306 -22.19 -25.20 -3.88
N ASN A 307 -22.78 -26.17 -4.58
CA ASN A 307 -23.06 -26.11 -6.03
C ASN A 307 -24.42 -25.49 -6.40
N ARG A 308 -25.22 -24.98 -5.44
CA ARG A 308 -26.58 -24.49 -5.75
C ARG A 308 -26.78 -22.97 -5.83
N LYS A 309 -25.71 -22.16 -5.91
CA LYS A 309 -25.83 -20.68 -5.98
C LYS A 309 -25.21 -19.98 -7.21
N ASP A 310 -24.77 -20.71 -8.23
CA ASP A 310 -24.28 -20.12 -9.49
C ASP A 310 -25.24 -20.34 -10.69
N ARG A 311 -26.56 -20.25 -10.47
CA ARG A 311 -27.56 -20.13 -11.55
C ARG A 311 -28.48 -18.96 -11.30
#